data_AF-A0A7T1HWP4-F1
#
_entry.id   AF-A0A7T1HWP4-F1
#
_cell.length_a   1.000
_cell.length_b   1.000
_cell.length_c   1.000
_cell.angle_alpha   90.00
_cell.angle_beta   90.00
_cell.angle_gamma   90.00
#
_symmetry.space_group_name_H-M   'P 1'
#
loop_
_entity.id
_entity.type
_entity.pdbx_description
1 polymer ?
#
loop_
_entity_poly.entity_id
_entity_poly.type
_entity_poly.pdbx_seq_one_letter_code
_entity_poly.pdbx_strand_id
1 'polypeptide(L)'
;MSRPTAPFTRAGQAGRRAGCSLAAVALLAAPAGAETASLYPPSSTFRSLQLTTLACARDNDAASCDKARAMADPLLDHPRLSATCKDSLWAIRQKAIAATTNSRERRDAIDRAAKDVTVFCRQPDRPSTSGSGSGSAGSGGGSPSFSAPAPR
;
A
#
# COMPACT_ATOMS: atom_id res chain seq x y z
N MET A 1 -37.50 22.79 30.03
CA MET A 1 -38.46 22.38 28.98
C MET A 1 -37.98 21.04 28.44
N SER A 2 -38.49 19.98 29.06
CA SER A 2 -38.04 18.60 28.91
C SER A 2 -38.73 17.94 27.72
N ARG A 3 -38.00 17.17 26.91
CA ARG A 3 -38.58 16.23 25.95
C ARG A 3 -38.40 14.80 26.46
N PRO A 4 -39.47 13.99 26.50
CA PRO A 4 -39.49 12.69 27.15
C PRO A 4 -38.95 11.55 26.29
N THR A 5 -38.34 10.59 26.98
CA THR A 5 -38.00 9.23 26.56
C THR A 5 -39.26 8.44 26.20
N ALA A 6 -39.26 7.75 25.05
CA ALA A 6 -40.29 6.79 24.69
C ALA A 6 -39.73 5.34 24.75
N PRO A 7 -40.59 4.34 25.06
CA PRO A 7 -40.16 3.08 25.64
C PRO A 7 -39.84 1.97 24.63
N PHE A 8 -38.87 1.15 25.05
CA PHE A 8 -38.69 -0.24 24.67
C PHE A 8 -39.90 -1.06 25.17
N THR A 9 -40.51 -1.91 24.32
CA THR A 9 -41.13 -3.23 24.66
C THR A 9 -41.93 -3.79 23.48
N ARG A 10 -41.66 -5.05 23.10
CA ARG A 10 -42.59 -6.22 23.01
C ARG A 10 -41.92 -7.31 22.14
N ALA A 11 -41.36 -8.38 22.69
CA ALA A 11 -42.00 -9.59 23.24
C ALA A 11 -42.85 -10.39 22.21
N GLY A 12 -42.45 -11.64 21.94
CA GLY A 12 -43.20 -12.61 21.13
C GLY A 12 -42.27 -13.63 20.47
N GLN A 13 -41.65 -14.56 21.20
CA GLN A 13 -42.21 -15.83 21.69
C GLN A 13 -42.26 -16.94 20.61
N ALA A 14 -41.27 -17.85 20.74
CA ALA A 14 -41.33 -19.31 20.62
C ALA A 14 -42.34 -19.95 19.65
N GLY A 15 -41.81 -20.49 18.54
CA GLY A 15 -42.41 -21.59 17.78
C GLY A 15 -41.49 -22.80 17.81
N ARG A 16 -41.78 -23.78 18.67
CA ARG A 16 -41.21 -25.13 18.60
C ARG A 16 -41.88 -25.89 17.46
N ARG A 17 -41.12 -26.61 16.64
CA ARG A 17 -41.47 -27.97 16.13
C ARG A 17 -40.29 -28.58 15.39
N ALA A 18 -39.87 -29.73 15.90
CA ALA A 18 -38.92 -30.63 15.29
C ALA A 18 -39.49 -31.21 13.98
N GLY A 19 -38.62 -31.37 12.99
CA GLY A 19 -38.89 -32.12 11.76
C GLY A 19 -37.56 -32.43 11.08
N CYS A 20 -37.11 -33.68 11.17
CA CYS A 20 -36.01 -34.20 10.37
C CYS A 20 -36.36 -34.07 8.88
N SER A 21 -35.47 -33.46 8.10
CA SER A 21 -35.40 -33.65 6.67
C SER A 21 -33.93 -33.72 6.27
N LEU A 22 -33.49 -34.95 6.00
CA LEU A 22 -32.26 -35.24 5.25
C LEU A 22 -32.43 -34.72 3.82
N ALA A 23 -31.59 -33.78 3.38
CA ALA A 23 -31.36 -33.54 1.95
C ALA A 23 -30.06 -32.72 1.71
N ALA A 24 -29.04 -33.42 1.23
CA ALA A 24 -27.95 -32.97 0.35
C ALA A 24 -27.40 -31.54 0.53
N VAL A 25 -26.31 -31.41 1.30
CA VAL A 25 -25.39 -30.27 1.12
C VAL A 25 -24.56 -30.55 -0.14
N ALA A 26 -24.99 -29.97 -1.25
CA ALA A 26 -24.24 -29.93 -2.49
C ALA A 26 -22.87 -29.27 -2.22
N LEU A 27 -21.79 -29.99 -2.52
CA LEU A 27 -20.45 -29.40 -2.63
C LEU A 27 -20.52 -28.33 -3.73
N LEU A 28 -20.53 -27.05 -3.34
CA LEU A 28 -20.23 -25.98 -4.28
C LEU A 28 -18.76 -26.12 -4.68
N ALA A 29 -18.53 -26.82 -5.79
CA ALA A 29 -17.32 -26.67 -6.58
C ALA A 29 -17.28 -25.22 -7.07
N ALA A 30 -16.61 -24.35 -6.30
CA ALA A 30 -16.29 -23.01 -6.76
C ALA A 30 -15.46 -23.15 -8.04
N PRO A 31 -15.83 -22.46 -9.14
CA PRO A 31 -14.93 -22.37 -10.27
C PRO A 31 -13.69 -21.65 -9.77
N ALA A 32 -12.54 -22.34 -9.77
CA ALA A 32 -11.25 -21.70 -9.64
C ALA A 32 -11.18 -20.66 -10.76
N GLY A 33 -11.39 -19.40 -10.40
CA GLY A 33 -11.28 -18.29 -11.33
C GLY A 33 -9.92 -18.42 -12.00
N ALA A 34 -9.92 -18.52 -13.32
CA ALA A 34 -8.71 -18.42 -14.10
C ALA A 34 -8.02 -17.12 -13.67
N GLU A 35 -6.95 -17.23 -12.89
CA GLU A 35 -6.04 -16.13 -12.65
C GLU A 35 -5.54 -15.73 -14.03
N THR A 36 -6.18 -14.72 -14.63
CA THR A 36 -5.55 -13.96 -15.70
C THR A 36 -4.21 -13.57 -15.13
N ALA A 37 -3.13 -14.15 -15.65
CA ALA A 37 -1.78 -13.95 -15.12
C ALA A 37 -1.54 -12.44 -15.04
N SER A 38 -1.79 -11.86 -13.86
CA SER A 38 -1.86 -10.41 -13.72
C SER A 38 -0.45 -9.92 -13.88
N LEU A 39 -0.14 -9.36 -15.06
CA LEU A 39 1.20 -8.90 -15.35
C LEU A 39 1.59 -7.85 -14.32
N TYR A 40 2.84 -7.88 -13.89
CA TYR A 40 3.31 -6.89 -12.93
C TYR A 40 3.16 -5.48 -13.54
N PRO A 41 2.60 -4.49 -12.81
CA PRO A 41 2.31 -3.18 -13.36
C PRO A 41 3.57 -2.49 -13.89
N PRO A 42 3.51 -1.78 -15.03
CA PRO A 42 4.69 -1.13 -15.59
C PRO A 42 5.21 -0.05 -14.64
N SER A 43 6.52 0.21 -14.68
CA SER A 43 7.17 1.23 -13.85
C SER A 43 6.59 2.63 -14.05
N SER A 44 6.07 2.92 -15.25
CA SER A 44 5.38 4.17 -15.58
C SER A 44 4.12 4.40 -14.73
N THR A 45 3.43 3.34 -14.30
CA THR A 45 2.27 3.43 -13.41
C THR A 45 2.68 3.97 -12.05
N PHE A 46 3.72 3.39 -11.44
CA PHE A 46 4.24 3.86 -10.14
C PHE A 46 4.85 5.27 -10.24
N ARG A 47 5.49 5.59 -11.36
CA ARG A 47 5.99 6.95 -11.62
C ARG A 47 4.84 7.97 -11.73
N SER A 48 3.75 7.61 -12.41
CA SER A 48 2.57 8.47 -12.53
C SER A 48 1.88 8.67 -11.18
N LEU A 49 1.79 7.60 -10.38
CA LEU A 49 1.28 7.67 -9.01
C LEU A 49 2.15 8.60 -8.15
N GLN A 50 3.48 8.44 -8.19
CA GLN A 50 4.41 9.34 -7.48
C GLN A 50 4.16 10.81 -7.83
N LEU A 51 4.09 11.15 -9.12
CA LEU A 51 3.89 12.54 -9.54
C LEU A 51 2.53 13.09 -9.10
N THR A 52 1.49 12.26 -9.14
CA THR A 52 0.14 12.63 -8.66
C THR A 52 0.15 12.85 -7.15
N THR A 53 0.83 11.99 -6.39
CA THR A 53 0.99 12.15 -4.94
C THR A 53 1.78 13.40 -4.57
N LEU A 54 2.83 13.74 -5.34
CA LEU A 54 3.57 15.00 -5.17
C LEU A 54 2.71 16.23 -5.47
N ALA A 55 1.78 16.15 -6.43
CA ALA A 55 0.81 17.22 -6.65
C ALA A 55 -0.08 17.43 -5.42
N CYS A 56 -0.58 16.36 -4.80
CA CYS A 56 -1.35 16.45 -3.54
C CYS A 56 -0.56 17.08 -2.39
N ALA A 57 0.74 16.79 -2.28
CA ALA A 57 1.60 17.45 -1.30
C ALA A 57 1.66 18.97 -1.55
N ARG A 58 1.93 19.37 -2.80
CA ARG A 58 2.12 20.77 -3.19
C ARG A 58 0.83 21.58 -3.11
N ASP A 59 -0.25 21.07 -3.68
CA ASP A 59 -1.46 21.83 -3.93
C ASP A 59 -2.43 21.75 -2.74
N ASN A 60 -2.39 20.65 -1.97
CA ASN A 60 -3.30 20.40 -0.83
C ASN A 60 -4.79 20.52 -1.21
N ASP A 61 -5.10 20.21 -2.47
CA ASP A 61 -6.46 20.22 -2.99
C ASP A 61 -7.07 18.82 -2.94
N ALA A 62 -8.37 18.74 -2.66
CA ALA A 62 -9.10 17.48 -2.54
C ALA A 62 -9.03 16.66 -3.83
N ALA A 63 -9.20 17.27 -5.01
CA ALA A 63 -9.18 16.54 -6.27
C ALA A 63 -7.80 15.92 -6.55
N SER A 64 -6.72 16.66 -6.26
CA SER A 64 -5.35 16.15 -6.43
C SER A 64 -5.03 14.97 -5.49
N CYS A 65 -5.49 15.05 -4.24
CA CYS A 65 -5.29 14.04 -3.22
C CYS A 65 -6.15 12.80 -3.45
N ASP A 66 -7.42 12.98 -3.79
CA ASP A 66 -8.34 11.88 -4.11
C ASP A 66 -7.90 11.13 -5.37
N LYS A 67 -7.37 11.83 -6.37
CA LYS A 67 -6.78 11.19 -7.55
C LYS A 67 -5.59 10.29 -7.18
N ALA A 68 -4.70 10.74 -6.30
CA ALA A 68 -3.59 9.92 -5.83
C ALA A 68 -4.07 8.66 -5.11
N ARG A 69 -5.09 8.79 -4.26
CA ARG A 69 -5.71 7.66 -3.55
C ARG A 69 -6.40 6.67 -4.50
N ALA A 70 -7.19 7.18 -5.44
CA ALA A 70 -7.90 6.38 -6.43
C ALA A 70 -6.96 5.61 -7.36
N MET A 71 -5.77 6.15 -7.65
CA MET A 71 -4.73 5.44 -8.39
C MET A 71 -4.03 4.35 -7.55
N ALA A 72 -3.89 4.55 -6.23
CA ALA A 72 -3.26 3.59 -5.34
C ALA A 72 -4.18 2.40 -4.99
N ASP A 73 -5.48 2.63 -4.84
CA ASP A 73 -6.47 1.62 -4.43
C ASP A 73 -6.41 0.32 -5.25
N PRO A 74 -6.54 0.33 -6.59
CA PRO A 74 -6.52 -0.90 -7.39
C PRO A 74 -5.15 -1.60 -7.38
N LEU A 75 -4.06 -0.89 -7.04
CA LEU A 75 -2.73 -1.48 -6.96
C LEU A 75 -2.55 -2.31 -5.68
N LEU A 76 -3.27 -1.99 -4.59
CA LEU A 76 -3.17 -2.74 -3.33
C LEU A 76 -3.64 -4.21 -3.48
N ASP A 77 -4.64 -4.42 -4.31
CA ASP A 77 -5.23 -5.74 -4.57
C ASP A 77 -4.40 -6.59 -5.55
N HIS A 78 -3.30 -6.05 -6.08
CA HIS A 78 -2.51 -6.72 -7.11
C HIS A 78 -1.70 -7.89 -6.54
N PRO A 79 -1.85 -9.15 -7.04
CA PRO A 79 -1.25 -10.34 -6.42
C PRO A 79 0.27 -10.42 -6.59
N ARG A 80 0.83 -9.79 -7.63
CA ARG A 80 2.27 -9.82 -7.94
C ARG A 80 3.12 -8.77 -7.23
N LEU A 81 2.52 -7.87 -6.43
CA LEU A 81 3.28 -6.86 -5.69
C LEU A 81 3.79 -7.44 -4.37
N SER A 82 5.03 -7.09 -4.03
CA SER A 82 5.61 -7.44 -2.74
C SER A 82 4.86 -6.76 -1.60
N ALA A 83 4.94 -7.33 -0.39
CA ALA A 83 4.36 -6.73 0.82
C ALA A 83 4.86 -5.28 1.01
N THR A 84 6.16 -5.03 0.88
CA THR A 84 6.76 -3.70 1.03
C THR A 84 6.26 -2.69 -0.02
N CYS A 85 6.04 -3.11 -1.27
CA CYS A 85 5.42 -2.24 -2.26
C CYS A 85 3.99 -1.89 -1.87
N LYS A 86 3.21 -2.87 -1.39
CA LYS A 86 1.84 -2.64 -0.92
C LYS A 86 1.80 -1.72 0.29
N ASP A 87 2.74 -1.84 1.23
CA ASP A 87 2.84 -0.93 2.38
C ASP A 87 3.10 0.52 1.93
N SER A 88 3.92 0.70 0.90
CA SER A 88 4.20 2.01 0.30
C SER A 88 2.97 2.61 -0.37
N LEU A 89 2.22 1.79 -1.12
CA LEU A 89 0.93 2.18 -1.71
C LEU A 89 -0.11 2.53 -0.63
N TRP A 90 -0.16 1.75 0.44
CA TRP A 90 -1.06 1.97 1.56
C TRP A 90 -0.71 3.28 2.30
N ALA A 91 0.58 3.57 2.44
CA ALA A 91 1.04 4.84 3.00
C ALA A 91 0.60 6.04 2.15
N ILE A 92 0.64 5.95 0.82
CA ILE A 92 0.08 6.98 -0.07
C ILE A 92 -1.42 7.13 0.18
N ARG A 93 -2.16 6.03 0.18
CA ARG A 93 -3.62 6.03 0.41
C ARG A 93 -3.97 6.74 1.71
N GLN A 94 -3.24 6.47 2.80
CA GLN A 94 -3.52 7.07 4.10
C GLN A 94 -3.10 8.54 4.21
N LYS A 95 -1.98 8.92 3.58
CA LYS A 95 -1.38 10.25 3.78
C LYS A 95 -1.83 11.29 2.75
N ALA A 96 -2.21 10.87 1.55
CA ALA A 96 -2.65 11.76 0.47
C ALA A 96 -4.09 12.26 0.72
N ILE A 97 -4.29 13.02 1.79
CA ILE A 97 -5.57 13.62 2.18
C ILE A 97 -5.38 15.13 2.23
N ALA A 98 -6.33 15.89 1.68
CA ALA A 98 -6.34 17.34 1.81
C ALA A 98 -6.53 17.72 3.28
N ALA A 99 -5.73 18.67 3.76
CA ALA A 99 -5.83 19.23 5.09
C ALA A 99 -6.31 20.68 5.03
N THR A 100 -6.79 21.21 6.15
CA THR A 100 -7.15 22.63 6.26
C THR A 100 -5.94 23.56 6.05
N THR A 101 -4.75 23.10 6.44
CA THR A 101 -3.50 23.84 6.30
C THR A 101 -2.43 22.95 5.67
N ASN A 102 -1.71 23.48 4.67
CA ASN A 102 -0.62 22.76 4.01
C ASN A 102 0.71 22.88 4.79
N SER A 103 0.80 22.19 5.94
CA SER A 103 2.00 22.24 6.79
C SER A 103 3.23 21.57 6.13
N ARG A 104 4.43 21.92 6.61
CA ARG A 104 5.67 21.30 6.10
C ARG A 104 5.73 19.82 6.42
N GLU A 105 5.31 19.44 7.62
CA GLU A 105 5.31 18.08 8.13
C GLU A 105 4.40 17.19 7.27
N ARG A 106 3.22 17.70 6.89
CA ARG A 106 2.29 17.02 5.98
C ARG A 106 2.94 16.78 4.61
N ARG A 107 3.52 17.84 4.02
CA ARG A 107 4.18 17.76 2.71
C ARG A 107 5.31 16.74 2.73
N ASP A 108 6.17 16.80 3.72
CA ASP A 108 7.32 15.90 3.85
C ASP A 108 6.86 14.44 4.05
N ALA A 109 5.74 14.20 4.75
CA ALA A 109 5.18 12.86 4.91
C ALA A 109 4.61 12.28 3.61
N ILE A 110 3.92 13.10 2.81
CA ILE A 110 3.38 12.71 1.51
C ILE A 110 4.52 12.53 0.49
N ASP A 111 5.49 13.43 0.46
CA ASP A 111 6.66 13.37 -0.41
C ASP A 111 7.49 12.10 -0.16
N ARG A 112 7.66 11.71 1.10
CA ARG A 112 8.32 10.45 1.45
C ARG A 112 7.56 9.26 0.88
N ALA A 113 6.25 9.18 1.10
CA ALA A 113 5.42 8.11 0.54
C ALA A 113 5.48 8.06 -1.00
N ALA A 114 5.51 9.22 -1.66
CA ALA A 114 5.65 9.32 -3.11
C ALA A 114 7.01 8.83 -3.62
N LYS A 115 8.10 9.02 -2.87
CA LYS A 115 9.44 8.51 -3.23
C LYS A 115 9.51 6.99 -3.03
N ASP A 116 9.00 6.52 -1.90
CA ASP A 116 9.02 5.12 -1.48
C ASP A 116 8.36 4.21 -2.53
N VAL A 117 7.24 4.62 -3.13
CA VAL A 117 6.55 3.77 -4.13
C VAL A 117 7.46 3.40 -5.32
N THR A 118 8.29 4.32 -5.81
CA THR A 118 9.19 4.02 -6.94
C THR A 118 10.41 3.21 -6.55
N VAL A 119 10.77 3.20 -5.26
CA VAL A 119 11.88 2.40 -4.74
C VAL A 119 11.42 0.97 -4.49
N PHE A 120 10.26 0.79 -3.85
CA PHE A 120 9.79 -0.51 -3.39
C PHE A 120 8.92 -1.26 -4.41
N CYS A 121 8.29 -0.57 -5.36
CA CYS A 121 7.47 -1.17 -6.41
C CYS A 121 8.22 -1.34 -7.75
N ARG A 122 9.53 -1.61 -7.69
CA ARG A 122 10.30 -2.00 -8.87
C ARG A 122 9.97 -3.44 -9.24
N GLN A 123 9.92 -3.75 -10.54
CA GLN A 123 9.80 -5.14 -10.97
C GLN A 123 10.94 -5.94 -10.34
N PRO A 124 10.67 -7.11 -9.74
CA PRO A 124 11.75 -7.99 -9.34
C PRO A 124 12.51 -8.37 -10.61
N ASP A 125 13.81 -8.09 -10.65
CA ASP A 125 14.68 -8.62 -11.69
C ASP A 125 14.48 -10.14 -11.69
N ARG A 126 14.11 -10.72 -12.84
CA ARG A 126 14.10 -12.17 -13.00
C ARG A 126 15.49 -12.64 -12.55
N PRO A 127 15.62 -13.61 -11.63
CA PRO A 127 16.94 -14.10 -11.25
C PRO A 127 17.59 -14.63 -12.52
N SER A 128 18.53 -13.85 -13.07
CA SER A 128 19.46 -14.34 -14.06
C SER A 128 20.27 -15.40 -13.35
N THR A 129 20.16 -16.64 -13.81
CA THR A 129 21.04 -17.72 -13.43
C THR A 129 22.44 -17.38 -13.94
N SER A 130 23.14 -16.54 -13.19
CA SER A 130 24.56 -16.23 -13.31
C SER A 130 25.10 -16.50 -11.92
N GLY A 131 25.51 -17.73 -11.61
CA GLY A 131 26.67 -18.35 -12.22
C GLY A 131 27.85 -18.02 -11.31
N SER A 132 28.29 -19.01 -10.53
CA SER A 132 29.55 -18.97 -9.80
C SER A 132 30.65 -18.43 -10.70
N GLY A 133 31.19 -17.28 -10.34
CA GLY A 133 32.30 -16.64 -11.02
C GLY A 133 33.23 -16.01 -9.99
N SER A 134 34.16 -16.82 -9.49
CA SER A 134 35.40 -16.33 -8.90
C SER A 134 36.03 -15.28 -9.81
N GLY A 135 36.43 -14.14 -9.23
CA GLY A 135 37.34 -13.21 -9.89
C GLY A 135 37.18 -11.77 -9.45
N SER A 136 37.77 -11.41 -8.31
CA SER A 136 38.17 -10.02 -8.07
C SER A 136 39.63 -10.00 -7.63
N ALA A 137 40.49 -9.86 -8.64
CA ALA A 137 41.85 -9.40 -8.52
C ALA A 137 41.86 -7.86 -8.53
N GLY A 138 42.56 -7.27 -7.56
CA GLY A 138 43.39 -6.08 -7.80
C GLY A 138 42.85 -4.69 -7.46
N SER A 139 43.75 -3.92 -6.81
CA SER A 139 43.84 -2.45 -6.68
C SER A 139 43.12 -1.88 -5.45
N GLY A 140 43.79 -1.31 -4.44
CA GLY A 140 44.93 -0.39 -4.49
C GLY A 140 44.41 1.02 -4.20
N GLY A 141 44.74 1.59 -3.04
CA GLY A 141 44.36 2.96 -2.69
C GLY A 141 44.47 3.24 -1.19
N GLY A 142 45.54 3.94 -0.80
CA GLY A 142 45.90 4.22 0.59
C GLY A 142 44.93 5.14 1.32
N SER A 143 44.79 4.89 2.61
CA SER A 143 44.11 5.75 3.58
C SER A 143 45.03 6.92 3.98
N PRO A 144 44.61 8.19 3.92
CA PRO A 144 45.25 9.24 4.70
C PRO A 144 44.74 9.21 6.15
N SER A 145 45.69 9.12 7.08
CA SER A 145 45.48 9.35 8.51
C SER A 145 45.00 10.77 8.76
N PHE A 146 43.83 10.93 9.40
CA PHE A 146 43.43 12.19 9.99
C PHE A 146 43.76 12.18 11.49
N SER A 147 44.80 12.94 11.86
CA SER A 147 45.14 13.26 13.24
C SER A 147 44.11 14.23 13.83
N ALA A 148 43.67 13.93 15.06
CA ALA A 148 42.71 14.71 15.82
C ALA A 148 43.28 16.07 16.29
N PRO A 149 42.43 17.10 16.51
CA PRO A 149 42.87 18.41 17.03
C PRO A 149 43.05 18.41 18.55
N ALA A 150 44.07 19.16 19.02
CA ALA A 150 44.30 19.45 20.43
C ALA A 150 43.43 20.64 20.91
N PRO A 151 42.96 20.65 22.18
CA PRO A 151 42.22 21.77 22.73
C PRO A 151 43.14 22.93 23.15
N ARG A 152 42.63 24.15 23.00
CA ARG A 152 43.13 25.37 23.68
C ARG A 152 42.01 25.95 24.53
#